data_AF-D8KXK6-F1
#
_entry.id   AF-D8KXK6-F1
#
_cell.length_a   1.000
_cell.length_b   1.000
_cell.length_c   1.000
_cell.angle_alpha   90.00
_cell.angle_beta   90.00
_cell.angle_gamma   90.00
#
_symmetry.space_group_name_H-M   'P 1'
#
loop_
_entity.id
_entity.type
_entity.pdbx_description
1 polymer ?
#
loop_
_entity_poly.entity_id
_entity_poly.type
_entity_poly.pdbx_seq_one_letter_code
_entity_poly.pdbx_strand_id
1 'polypeptide(L)' 'SIEYDPNRNAYICLISYIDGEKRYILHAWGVGVGDVVTSGPEASVSNGNAPPL' A
#
# COMPACT_ATOMS: atom_id res chain seq x y z
N SER A 1 -8.19 0.54 -4.03
CA SER A 1 -9.09 -0.64 -3.85
C SER A 1 -8.29 -1.76 -3.21
N ILE A 2 -8.98 -2.78 -2.65
CA ILE A 2 -8.35 -4.03 -2.18
C ILE A 2 -8.92 -5.16 -3.03
N GLU A 3 -8.05 -5.98 -3.62
CA GLU A 3 -8.39 -6.96 -4.64
C GLU A 3 -7.72 -8.30 -4.36
N TYR A 4 -8.37 -9.39 -4.78
CA TYR A 4 -7.80 -10.74 -4.73
C TYR A 4 -6.87 -10.95 -5.93
N ASP A 5 -5.69 -11.53 -5.68
CA ASP A 5 -4.75 -11.91 -6.74
C ASP A 5 -4.53 -13.44 -6.70
N PRO A 6 -4.92 -14.19 -7.75
CA PRO A 6 -4.80 -15.65 -7.76
C PRO A 6 -3.35 -16.17 -7.71
N ASN A 7 -2.36 -15.31 -8.00
CA ASN A 7 -0.95 -15.71 -8.02
C ASN A 7 -0.25 -15.60 -6.66
N ARG A 8 -0.99 -15.24 -5.60
CA ARG A 8 -0.46 -15.09 -4.24
C ARG A 8 -1.55 -15.27 -3.20
N ASN A 9 -1.13 -15.56 -1.97
CA ASN A 9 -2.08 -15.75 -0.86
C ASN A 9 -2.57 -14.43 -0.26
N ALA A 10 -1.75 -13.37 -0.33
CA ALA A 10 -2.11 -12.06 0.21
C ALA A 10 -2.97 -11.26 -0.79
N TYR A 11 -3.91 -10.46 -0.27
CA TYR A 11 -4.62 -9.48 -1.08
C TYR A 11 -3.67 -8.40 -1.59
N ILE A 12 -4.06 -7.70 -2.65
CA ILE A 12 -3.33 -6.55 -3.18
C ILE A 12 -4.14 -5.27 -3.02
N CYS A 13 -3.44 -4.16 -2.86
CA CYS A 13 -4.03 -2.82 -2.85
C CYS A 13 -3.64 -2.08 -4.10
N LEU A 14 -4.62 -1.50 -4.79
CA LEU A 14 -4.36 -0.48 -5.82
C LEU A 14 -4.17 0.88 -5.15
N ILE A 15 -2.95 1.38 -5.20
CA ILE A 15 -2.57 2.73 -4.75
C ILE A 15 -2.68 3.68 -5.93
N SER A 16 -3.29 4.84 -5.69
CA SER A 16 -3.29 5.97 -6.62
C SER A 16 -2.41 7.05 -6.04
N TYR A 17 -1.31 7.35 -6.71
CA TYR A 17 -0.38 8.40 -6.32
C TYR A 17 -0.92 9.76 -6.74
N ILE A 18 -0.39 10.82 -6.11
CA ILE A 18 -0.81 12.21 -6.34
C ILE A 18 -0.49 12.66 -7.79
N ASP A 19 0.54 12.09 -8.39
CA ASP A 19 0.94 12.32 -9.78
C ASP A 19 0.04 11.61 -10.82
N GLY A 20 -0.94 10.82 -10.35
CA GLY A 20 -1.86 10.06 -11.19
C GLY A 20 -1.39 8.65 -11.54
N GLU A 21 -0.18 8.25 -11.13
CA GLU A 21 0.26 6.87 -11.30
C GLU A 21 -0.55 5.92 -10.41
N LYS A 22 -0.72 4.70 -10.89
CA LYS A 22 -1.35 3.63 -10.13
C LYS A 22 -0.43 2.44 -10.02
N ARG A 23 -0.26 1.92 -8.82
CA ARG A 23 0.57 0.74 -8.56
C ARG A 23 -0.12 -0.20 -7.59
N TYR A 24 0.17 -1.48 -7.74
CA TYR A 24 -0.25 -2.48 -6.76
C TYR A 24 0.84 -2.68 -5.70
N ILE A 25 0.41 -2.79 -4.45
CA ILE A 25 1.24 -3.25 -3.34
C ILE A 25 0.55 -4.45 -2.67
N LEU A 26 1.30 -5.22 -1.88
CA LEU A 26 0.69 -6.21 -1.00
C LEU A 26 -0.15 -5.49 0.07
N HIS A 27 -1.32 -6.03 0.35
CA HIS A 27 -2.18 -5.50 1.40
C HIS A 27 -1.54 -5.77 2.76
N ALA A 28 -1.26 -4.68 3.49
CA ALA A 28 -0.80 -4.76 4.87
C ALA A 28 -2.00 -4.87 5.82
N TRP A 29 -1.84 -5.68 6.87
CA TRP A 29 -2.87 -5.81 7.90
C TRP A 29 -3.22 -4.46 8.52
N GLY A 30 -4.51 -4.17 8.65
CA GLY A 30 -5.02 -2.93 9.23
C GLY A 30 -5.05 -1.73 8.28
N VAL A 31 -4.62 -1.86 7.02
CA VAL A 31 -4.80 -0.82 5.99
C VAL A 31 -6.16 -1.01 5.31
N GLY A 32 -6.98 0.03 5.30
CA GLY A 32 -8.29 0.09 4.65
C GLY A 32 -8.29 0.85 3.34
N VAL A 33 -9.42 0.82 2.63
CA VAL A 33 -9.64 1.68 1.45
C VAL A 33 -9.83 3.12 1.93
N GLY A 34 -9.03 4.04 1.37
CA GLY A 34 -9.05 5.46 1.73
C GLY A 34 -7.92 5.87 2.67
N ASP A 35 -7.20 4.91 3.26
CA ASP A 35 -6.01 5.19 4.05
C ASP A 35 -4.87 5.72 3.16
N VAL A 36 -4.08 6.63 3.73
CA VAL A 36 -2.91 7.20 3.08
C VAL A 36 -1.68 6.42 3.54
N VAL A 37 -0.94 5.87 2.58
CA VAL A 37 0.35 5.22 2.81
C VAL A 37 1.46 6.03 2.16
N THR A 38 2.62 6.03 2.80
CA THR A 38 3.80 6.78 2.36
C THR A 38 5.03 5.89 2.31
N SER A 39 5.91 6.17 1.35
CA SER A 39 7.17 5.46 1.17
C SER A 39 8.28 6.50 1.10
N GLY A 40 9.38 6.29 1.82
CA GLY A 40 10.54 7.17 1.82
C GLY A 40 11.05 7.52 3.23
N PRO A 41 12.14 8.30 3.33
CA PRO A 41 12.82 8.60 4.60
C PRO A 41 11.92 9.26 5.66
N GLU A 42 10.95 10.06 5.22
CA GLU A 42 10.01 10.77 6.11
C GLU A 42 8.77 9.92 6.46
N ALA A 43 8.68 8.68 5.96
CA ALA A 43 7.53 7.82 6.23
C ALA A 43 7.50 7.39 7.70
N SER A 44 6.37 7.62 8.37
CA SER A 44 6.19 7.18 9.75
C SER A 44 6.17 5.66 9.86
N VAL A 45 6.63 5.12 10.99
CA VAL A 45 6.51 3.69 11.30
C VAL A 45 5.06 3.36 11.64
N SER A 46 4.28 3.06 10.62
CA SER A 46 2.86 2.68 10.70
C SER A 46 2.50 1.67 9.63
N ASN A 47 1.36 0.98 9.79
CA ASN A 47 0.92 -0.05 8.85
C ASN A 47 0.80 0.50 7.42
N GLY A 48 1.39 -0.21 6.46
CA GLY A 48 1.40 0.16 5.04
C GLY A 48 2.51 1.12 4.63
N ASN A 49 3.18 1.80 5.55
CA ASN A 49 4.29 2.70 5.23
C ASN A 49 5.61 1.92 5.04
N ALA A 50 6.50 2.48 4.21
CA ALA A 50 7.79 1.88 3.87
C ALA A 50 8.95 2.89 4.05
N PRO A 51 9.47 3.07 5.29
CA PRO A 51 10.71 3.81 5.53
C PRO A 51 11.97 2.98 5.19
N PRO A 52 13.14 3.61 5.00
CA PRO A 52 14.43 2.92 4.91
C PRO A 52 14.75 2.11 6.19
N LEU A 53 15.61 1.09 6.06
CA LEU A 53 16.16 0.32 7.18
C LEU A 53 17.22 1.10 7.96
#